data_AF-A0A3M2BC22-F1
#
_entry.id   AF-A0A3M2BC22-F1
#
_cell.length_a   1.000
_cell.length_b   1.000
_cell.length_c   1.000
_cell.angle_alpha   90.00
_cell.angle_beta   90.00
_cell.angle_gamma   90.00
#
_symmetry.space_group_name_H-M   'P 1'
#
loop_
_entity.id
_entity.type
_entity.pdbx_description
1 polymer ?
#
loop_
_entity_poly.entity_id
_entity_poly.type
_entity_poly.pdbx_seq_one_letter_code
_entity_poly.pdbx_strand_id
1 'polypeptide(L)' 'PHSARFAGNEIDLTLKHTFIRNLSGNLGYSHYFSGDFIQQTGADKDIDFVYAQAQYVF' A
#
# COMPACT_ATOMS: atom_id res chain seq x y z
N PRO A 1 -2.49 16.17 -28.90
CA PRO A 1 -1.97 15.99 -27.53
C PRO A 1 -2.84 14.97 -26.75
N HIS A 2 -2.31 13.76 -26.50
CA HIS A 2 -2.98 12.77 -25.66
C HIS A 2 -2.73 13.13 -24.19
N SER A 3 -3.76 13.61 -23.47
CA SER A 3 -3.67 13.70 -22.01
C SER A 3 -3.75 12.29 -21.44
N ALA A 4 -2.71 11.79 -20.79
CA ALA A 4 -2.87 10.61 -19.96
C ALA A 4 -3.82 10.95 -18.79
N ARG A 5 -4.78 10.07 -18.51
CA ARG A 5 -5.80 10.28 -17.48
C ARG A 5 -5.81 9.18 -16.40
N PHE A 6 -5.10 8.09 -16.65
CA PHE A 6 -5.09 6.93 -15.76
C PHE A 6 -3.92 7.05 -14.78
N ALA A 7 -4.23 7.10 -13.48
CA ALA A 7 -3.23 7.28 -12.42
C ALA A 7 -2.52 5.97 -12.05
N GLY A 8 -3.23 4.84 -12.06
CA GLY A 8 -2.69 3.55 -11.66
C GLY A 8 -3.73 2.62 -11.01
N ASN A 9 -3.27 1.44 -10.59
CA ASN A 9 -4.01 0.47 -9.78
C ASN A 9 -3.17 0.09 -8.56
N GLU A 10 -3.78 -0.50 -7.53
CA GLU A 10 -3.06 -0.94 -6.33
C GLU A 10 -3.53 -2.34 -5.92
N ILE A 11 -2.60 -3.13 -5.37
CA ILE A 11 -2.92 -4.36 -4.67
C ILE A 11 -2.43 -4.28 -3.22
N ASP A 12 -3.31 -4.64 -2.29
CA ASP A 12 -3.06 -4.62 -0.86
C ASP A 12 -3.17 -6.01 -0.25
N LEU A 13 -2.20 -6.35 0.60
CA LEU A 13 -2.25 -7.51 1.48
C LEU A 13 -2.17 -7.04 2.93
N THR A 14 -3.13 -7.45 3.76
CA THR A 14 -3.10 -7.18 5.20
C THR A 14 -3.33 -8.48 5.98
N LEU A 15 -2.37 -8.81 6.84
CA LEU A 15 -2.47 -9.86 7.85
C LEU A 15 -2.80 -9.23 9.20
N LYS A 16 -3.83 -9.75 9.86
CA LYS A 16 -4.24 -9.31 11.19
C LYS A 16 -4.17 -10.49 12.16
N HIS A 17 -3.61 -10.28 13.33
CA HIS A 17 -3.49 -11.32 14.33
C HIS A 17 -3.69 -10.77 15.74
N THR A 18 -4.45 -11.51 16.56
CA THR A 18 -4.60 -11.25 18.00
C THR A 18 -3.68 -12.22 18.73
N PHE A 19 -2.59 -11.69 19.31
CA PHE A 19 -1.59 -12.50 20.01
C PHE A 19 -2.12 -12.94 21.39
N ILE A 20 -2.68 -11.99 22.14
CA ILE A 20 -3.32 -12.19 23.44
C ILE A 20 -4.52 -11.23 23.55
N ARG A 21 -5.37 -11.40 24.57
CA ARG A 21 -6.64 -10.64 24.72
C ARG A 21 -6.49 -9.12 24.62
N ASN A 22 -5.34 -8.60 25.04
CA ASN A 22 -5.01 -7.18 25.10
C ASN A 22 -3.95 -6.75 24.07
N LEU A 23 -3.46 -7.65 23.19
CA LEU A 23 -2.45 -7.32 22.19
C LEU A 23 -2.82 -7.91 20.84
N SER A 24 -2.97 -7.04 19.85
CA SER A 24 -3.15 -7.38 18.44
C SER A 24 -2.11 -6.70 17.58
N GLY A 25 -1.96 -7.16 16.35
CA GLY A 25 -1.10 -6.52 15.37
C GLY A 25 -1.54 -6.77 13.94
N ASN A 26 -1.08 -5.87 13.07
CA ASN A 26 -1.30 -5.92 11.64
C ASN A 26 0.05 -5.89 10.94
N LEU A 27 0.20 -6.67 9.88
CA LEU A 27 1.29 -6.57 8.92
C LEU A 27 0.66 -6.32 7.56
N GLY A 28 1.15 -5.35 6.81
CA GLY A 28 0.64 -5.08 5.47
C GLY A 28 1.71 -4.76 4.46
N TYR A 29 1.38 -5.07 3.21
CA TYR A 29 2.17 -4.81 2.02
C TYR A 29 1.24 -4.31 0.93
N SER A 30 1.63 -3.23 0.26
CA SER A 30 0.91 -2.61 -0.84
C SER A 30 1.86 -2.44 -2.02
N HIS A 31 1.38 -2.71 -3.22
CA HIS A 31 2.10 -2.48 -4.46
C HIS A 31 1.24 -1.66 -5.41
N TYR A 32 1.70 -0.46 -5.74
CA TYR A 32 1.02 0.49 -6.62
C TYR A 32 1.61 0.44 -8.03
N PHE A 33 0.78 0.06 -9.00
CA PHE A 33 1.07 0.03 -10.43
C PHE A 33 0.84 1.42 -11.03
N SER A 34 1.91 2.11 -11.43
CA SER A 34 1.82 3.47 -11.96
C SER A 34 1.18 3.51 -13.36
N GLY A 35 0.08 4.26 -13.48
CA GLY A 35 -0.59 4.50 -14.76
C GLY A 35 0.07 5.63 -15.58
N ASP A 36 -0.32 5.74 -16.84
CA ASP A 36 0.25 6.67 -17.83
C ASP A 36 0.33 8.13 -17.37
N PHE A 37 -0.54 8.56 -16.45
CA PHE A 37 -0.52 9.92 -15.91
C PHE A 37 0.71 10.16 -15.03
N ILE A 38 1.03 9.20 -14.16
CA ILE A 38 2.18 9.29 -13.25
C ILE A 38 3.48 9.06 -14.02
N GLN A 39 3.49 8.13 -14.98
CA GLN A 39 4.63 7.89 -15.87
C GLN A 39 5.10 9.15 -16.62
N GLN A 40 4.19 10.08 -16.93
CA GLN A 40 4.54 11.33 -17.62
C GLN A 40 5.19 12.38 -16.71
N THR A 41 5.19 12.19 -15.39
CA THR A 41 5.60 13.21 -14.41
C THR A 41 6.98 12.99 -13.78
N GLY A 42 7.61 11.83 -13.98
CA GLY A 42 8.90 11.52 -13.36
C GLY A 42 9.02 10.03 -12.98
N ALA A 43 10.09 9.71 -12.22
CA ALA A 43 10.63 8.37 -11.98
C ALA A 43 9.65 7.20 -12.17
N ASP A 44 9.88 6.51 -13.29
CA ASP A 44 9.26 5.29 -13.81
C ASP A 44 9.37 4.09 -12.86
N LYS A 45 8.71 4.14 -11.69
CA LYS A 45 8.71 3.04 -10.73
C LYS A 45 7.37 2.89 -10.03
N ASP A 46 6.88 1.65 -10.05
CA ASP A 46 5.85 1.18 -9.12
C ASP A 46 6.30 1.41 -7.66
N ILE A 47 5.33 1.62 -6.78
CA ILE A 47 5.60 1.96 -5.38
C ILE A 47 5.26 0.76 -4.51
N ASP A 48 6.28 0.26 -3.80
CA ASP A 48 6.11 -0.74 -2.75
C ASP A 48 6.04 -0.09 -1.37
N PHE A 49 5.03 -0.44 -0.59
CA PHE A 49 4.88 0.02 0.79
C PHE A 49 4.69 -1.16 1.74
N VAL A 50 5.46 -1.21 2.83
CA VAL A 50 5.35 -2.23 3.88
C VAL A 50 5.10 -1.53 5.21
N TYR A 51 4.17 -2.05 6.00
CA TYR A 51 3.93 -1.58 7.36
C TYR A 51 3.71 -2.70 8.36
N ALA A 52 4.07 -2.43 9.61
CA ALA A 52 3.74 -3.24 10.77
C ALA A 52 3.12 -2.35 11.85
N GLN A 53 2.09 -2.85 12.50
CA GLN A 53 1.36 -2.16 13.56
C GLN A 53 1.12 -3.11 14.72
N ALA A 54 1.28 -2.62 15.94
CA ALA A 54 0.87 -3.29 17.17
C ALA A 54 -0.13 -2.40 17.92
N GLN A 55 -1.14 -3.01 18.51
CA GLN A 55 -2.16 -2.34 19.30
C GLN A 55 -2.31 -3.05 20.64
N TYR A 56 -2.22 -2.28 21.72
CA TYR A 56 -2.45 -2.75 23.08
C TYR A 56 -3.67 -2.06 23.69
N VAL A 57 -4.52 -2.80 24.38
CA VAL A 57 -5.73 -2.28 25.05
C VAL A 57 -5.67 -2.58 26.55
N PHE A 58 -5.91 -1.55 27.38
CA PHE A 58 -5.90 -1.62 28.85
C PHE A 58 -7.23 -2.07 29.44
#